data_AF-A0A923C9H6-F1
#
_entry.id   AF-A0A923C9H6-F1
#
_cell.length_a   1.000
_cell.length_b   1.000
_cell.length_c   1.000
_cell.angle_alpha   90.00
_cell.angle_beta   90.00
_cell.angle_gamma   90.00
#
_symmetry.space_group_name_H-M   'P 1'
#
loop_
_entity.id
_entity.type
_entity.pdbx_description
1 polymer ?
#
loop_
_entity_poly.entity_id
_entity_poly.type
_entity_poly.pdbx_seq_one_letter_code
_entity_poly.pdbx_strand_id
1 'polypeptide(L)'
;MLFRDVKKFRSMKLLGIVCLMTLLGACATGPDAHPRDPLEPFNRGVWKFNDTVDVAVVKPVAEVYRDITPDLVRTGVSNFFGNLSDFWSFINATLQARPQEAVENLARFNVNTILGLGG
;
A
#
# COMPACT_ATOMS: atom_id res chain seq x y z
N MET A 1 42.84 -15.04 -7.62
CA MET A 1 42.82 -13.60 -7.23
C MET A 1 41.73 -12.82 -7.96
N LEU A 2 41.62 -12.91 -9.30
CA LEU A 2 40.67 -12.15 -10.13
C LEU A 2 39.20 -12.08 -9.63
N PHE A 3 38.62 -13.20 -9.17
CA PHE A 3 37.22 -13.24 -8.72
C PHE A 3 36.96 -12.47 -7.41
N ARG A 4 37.99 -12.26 -6.59
CA ARG A 4 37.89 -11.53 -5.32
C ARG A 4 37.84 -10.02 -5.55
N ASP A 5 38.56 -9.54 -6.56
CA ASP A 5 38.59 -8.12 -6.95
C ASP A 5 37.29 -7.67 -7.62
N VAL A 6 36.66 -8.52 -8.43
CA VAL A 6 35.32 -8.26 -9.03
C VAL A 6 34.24 -8.14 -7.95
N LYS A 7 34.23 -9.03 -6.95
CA LYS A 7 33.29 -8.92 -5.80
C LYS A 7 33.53 -7.66 -4.97
N LYS A 8 34.80 -7.29 -4.75
CA LYS A 8 35.18 -6.07 -4.02
C LYS A 8 34.70 -4.81 -4.75
N PHE A 9 34.84 -4.76 -6.06
CA PHE A 9 34.37 -3.65 -6.89
C PHE A 9 32.84 -3.54 -6.92
N ARG A 10 32.12 -4.67 -6.99
CA ARG A 10 30.65 -4.70 -6.90
C ARG A 10 30.14 -4.25 -5.51
N SER A 11 30.81 -4.69 -4.45
CA SER A 11 30.50 -4.28 -3.06
C SER A 11 30.72 -2.78 -2.86
N MET A 12 31.82 -2.23 -3.39
CA MET A 12 32.13 -0.79 -3.32
C MET A 12 31.09 0.07 -4.04
N LYS A 13 30.62 -0.39 -5.21
CA LYS A 13 29.54 0.28 -5.95
C LYS A 13 28.21 0.24 -5.21
N LEU A 14 27.84 -0.91 -4.64
CA LEU A 14 26.63 -1.02 -3.81
C LEU A 14 26.68 -0.07 -2.60
N LEU A 15 27.82 -0.01 -1.91
CA LEU A 15 28.03 0.88 -0.78
C LEU A 15 27.91 2.35 -1.19
N GLY A 16 28.47 2.72 -2.35
CA GLY A 16 28.35 4.07 -2.91
C GLY A 16 26.92 4.47 -3.23
N ILE A 17 26.12 3.56 -3.80
CA ILE A 17 24.70 3.80 -4.10
C ILE A 17 23.90 3.99 -2.80
N VAL A 18 24.08 3.11 -1.81
CA VAL A 18 23.40 3.23 -0.52
C VAL A 18 23.74 4.56 0.16
N CYS A 19 25.01 4.95 0.16
CA CYS A 19 25.46 6.22 0.76
C CYS A 19 24.85 7.44 0.04
N LEU A 20 24.81 7.42 -1.29
CA LEU A 20 24.18 8.47 -2.09
C LEU A 20 22.66 8.58 -1.80
N MET A 21 21.97 7.45 -1.67
CA MET A 21 20.54 7.43 -1.33
C MET A 21 20.27 7.97 0.08
N THR A 22 21.13 7.66 1.06
CA THR A 22 21.00 8.21 2.42
C THR A 22 21.27 9.72 2.48
N LEU A 23 22.19 10.23 1.67
CA LEU A 23 22.49 11.66 1.60
C LEU A 23 21.36 12.45 0.92
N LEU A 24 20.73 11.88 -0.09
CA LEU A 24 19.56 12.49 -0.76
C LEU A 24 18.32 12.54 0.16
N GLY A 25 18.15 11.57 1.07
CA GLY A 25 17.03 11.55 2.02
C GLY A 25 17.07 12.63 3.10
N ALA A 26 18.25 13.20 3.39
CA ALA A 26 18.42 14.21 4.44
C ALA A 26 17.77 15.58 4.11
N CYS A 27 17.46 15.85 2.84
CA CYS A 27 16.74 17.07 2.43
C CYS A 27 15.21 16.95 2.53
N ALA A 28 14.67 15.78 2.90
CA ALA A 28 13.23 15.59 3.01
C ALA A 28 12.63 16.22 4.30
N THR A 29 13.49 16.48 5.30
CA THR A 29 13.13 17.17 6.54
C THR A 29 13.36 18.68 6.39
N GLY A 30 12.32 19.50 6.59
CA GLY A 30 12.39 20.96 6.46
C GLY A 30 12.42 21.69 7.81
N PRO A 31 12.79 22.99 7.83
CA PRO A 31 12.60 23.83 9.00
C PRO A 31 11.12 23.83 9.42
N ASP A 32 10.88 23.82 10.73
CA ASP A 32 9.53 23.77 11.35
C ASP A 32 8.75 22.46 11.15
N ALA A 33 9.41 21.34 10.81
CA ALA A 33 8.77 20.02 10.78
C ALA A 33 8.31 19.59 12.19
N HIS A 34 7.11 19.02 12.28
CA HIS A 34 6.57 18.52 13.54
C HIS A 34 7.46 17.38 14.10
N PRO A 35 7.82 17.38 15.40
CA PRO A 35 8.74 16.37 15.96
C PRO A 35 8.28 14.91 15.81
N ARG A 36 6.95 14.70 15.75
CA ARG A 36 6.35 13.37 15.49
C ARG A 36 6.22 13.01 14.00
N ASP A 37 6.41 13.98 13.10
CA ASP A 37 6.46 13.76 11.64
C ASP A 37 7.60 14.60 11.01
N PRO A 38 8.85 14.14 11.09
CA PRO A 38 9.99 14.87 10.51
C PRO A 38 9.89 15.10 9.00
N LEU A 39 9.09 14.29 8.29
CA LEU A 39 8.88 14.36 6.84
C LEU A 39 7.66 15.21 6.46
N GLU A 40 7.05 15.92 7.41
CA GLU A 40 5.84 16.70 7.21
C GLU A 40 5.91 17.68 6.01
N PRO A 41 7.02 18.42 5.76
CA PRO A 41 7.13 19.29 4.59
C PRO A 41 7.06 18.53 3.27
N PHE A 42 7.70 17.36 3.21
CA PHE A 42 7.62 16.47 2.05
C PHE A 42 6.22 15.87 1.89
N ASN A 43 5.64 15.34 2.98
CA ASN A 43 4.29 14.77 3.01
C ASN A 43 3.24 15.79 2.54
N ARG A 44 3.37 17.07 2.94
CA ARG A 44 2.51 18.16 2.46
C ARG A 44 2.66 18.41 0.96
N GLY A 45 3.89 18.35 0.43
CA GLY A 45 4.14 18.47 -1.00
C GLY A 45 3.47 17.35 -1.80
N VAL A 46 3.65 16.10 -1.35
CA VAL A 46 3.00 14.92 -1.94
C VAL A 46 1.48 15.01 -1.81
N TRP A 47 0.97 15.45 -0.66
CA TRP A 47 -0.46 15.64 -0.45
C TRP A 47 -1.05 16.65 -1.44
N LYS A 48 -0.41 17.81 -1.65
CA LYS A 48 -0.87 18.81 -2.65
C LYS A 48 -0.89 18.24 -4.07
N PHE A 49 0.12 17.46 -4.43
CA PHE A 49 0.16 16.78 -5.73
C PHE A 49 -0.99 15.77 -5.84
N ASN A 50 -1.19 14.91 -4.84
CA ASN A 50 -2.27 13.93 -4.82
C ASN A 50 -3.65 14.59 -4.85
N ASP A 51 -3.86 15.69 -4.12
CA ASP A 51 -5.10 16.46 -4.12
C ASP A 51 -5.39 17.07 -5.49
N THR A 52 -4.36 17.62 -6.16
CA THR A 52 -4.48 18.12 -7.53
C THR A 52 -4.86 17.00 -8.51
N VAL A 53 -4.19 15.85 -8.42
CA VAL A 53 -4.48 14.67 -9.25
C VAL A 53 -5.87 14.12 -8.95
N ASP A 54 -6.30 14.16 -7.69
CA ASP A 54 -7.63 13.70 -7.28
C ASP A 54 -8.71 14.54 -7.95
N VAL A 55 -8.66 15.86 -7.77
CA VAL A 55 -9.64 16.79 -8.35
C VAL A 55 -9.63 16.75 -9.87
N ALA A 56 -8.45 16.64 -10.49
CA ALA A 56 -8.32 16.71 -11.95
C ALA A 56 -8.65 15.39 -12.66
N VAL A 57 -8.37 14.24 -12.04
CA VAL A 57 -8.41 12.93 -12.71
C VAL A 57 -9.16 11.87 -11.91
N VAL A 58 -8.76 11.60 -10.66
CA VAL A 58 -9.28 10.43 -9.93
C VAL A 58 -10.77 10.60 -9.61
N LYS A 59 -11.16 11.77 -9.09
CA LYS A 59 -12.55 12.09 -8.77
C LYS A 59 -13.48 12.06 -9.99
N PRO A 60 -13.18 12.74 -11.12
CA PRO A 60 -14.05 12.65 -12.29
C PRO A 60 -14.15 11.23 -12.85
N VAL A 61 -13.07 10.44 -12.80
CA VAL A 61 -13.12 9.01 -13.19
C VAL A 61 -14.02 8.21 -12.25
N ALA A 62 -13.94 8.45 -10.93
CA ALA A 62 -14.77 7.78 -9.94
C ALA A 62 -16.26 8.16 -10.07
N GLU A 63 -16.56 9.43 -10.37
CA GLU A 63 -17.93 9.89 -10.65
C GLU A 63 -18.49 9.23 -11.91
N VAL A 64 -17.71 9.19 -13.00
CA VAL A 64 -18.12 8.48 -14.22
C VAL A 64 -18.36 7.00 -13.93
N TYR A 65 -17.46 6.31 -13.22
CA TYR A 65 -17.66 4.91 -12.83
C TYR A 65 -18.96 4.72 -12.03
N ARG A 66 -19.22 5.61 -11.06
CA ARG A 66 -20.44 5.59 -10.24
C ARG A 66 -21.69 5.75 -11.09
N ASP A 67 -21.66 6.65 -12.07
CA ASP A 67 -22.83 7.05 -12.85
C ASP A 67 -23.16 6.05 -13.97
N ILE A 68 -22.16 5.39 -14.56
CA ILE A 68 -22.37 4.42 -15.65
C ILE A 68 -22.51 2.97 -15.16
N THR A 69 -21.96 2.63 -13.99
CA THR A 69 -21.93 1.25 -13.51
C THR A 69 -23.15 0.97 -12.64
N PRO A 70 -23.96 -0.07 -12.97
CA PRO A 70 -25.12 -0.44 -12.16
C PRO A 70 -24.72 -0.80 -10.72
N ASP A 71 -25.61 -0.51 -9.77
CA ASP A 71 -25.37 -0.74 -8.34
C ASP A 71 -24.98 -2.19 -8.04
N LEU A 72 -25.63 -3.18 -8.69
CA LEU A 72 -25.30 -4.60 -8.52
C LEU A 72 -23.82 -4.92 -8.84
N VAL A 73 -23.29 -4.32 -9.90
CA VAL A 73 -21.90 -4.54 -10.31
C VAL A 73 -20.95 -3.85 -9.34
N ARG A 74 -21.27 -2.63 -8.91
CA ARG A 74 -20.46 -1.90 -7.92
C ARG A 74 -20.41 -2.64 -6.60
N THR A 75 -21.55 -3.12 -6.10
CA THR A 75 -21.64 -3.94 -4.90
C THR A 75 -20.86 -5.24 -5.06
N GLY A 76 -20.98 -5.94 -6.20
CA GLY A 76 -20.20 -7.15 -6.47
C GLY A 76 -18.69 -6.92 -6.41
N VAL A 77 -18.20 -5.83 -7.01
CA VAL A 77 -16.78 -5.43 -6.93
C VAL A 77 -16.37 -5.13 -5.48
N SER A 78 -17.19 -4.38 -4.74
CA SER A 78 -16.92 -4.09 -3.32
C SER A 78 -16.90 -5.36 -2.46
N ASN A 79 -17.82 -6.31 -2.68
CA ASN A 79 -17.85 -7.58 -1.96
C ASN A 79 -16.61 -8.43 -2.27
N PHE A 80 -16.21 -8.51 -3.54
CA PHE A 80 -15.00 -9.25 -3.95
C PHE A 80 -13.75 -8.74 -3.23
N PHE A 81 -13.51 -7.43 -3.22
CA PHE A 81 -12.35 -6.85 -2.52
C PHE A 81 -12.49 -6.94 -0.99
N GLY A 82 -13.72 -6.85 -0.45
CA GLY A 82 -13.99 -7.10 0.96
C GLY A 82 -13.64 -8.54 1.37
N ASN A 83 -14.02 -9.52 0.56
CA ASN A 83 -13.71 -10.94 0.75
C ASN A 83 -12.20 -11.20 0.73
N LEU A 84 -11.46 -10.56 -0.20
CA LEU A 84 -9.99 -10.63 -0.22
C LEU A 84 -9.36 -10.00 1.04
N SER A 85 -9.94 -8.91 1.55
CA SER A 85 -9.51 -8.29 2.80
C SER A 85 -9.78 -9.19 4.02
N ASP A 86 -10.87 -9.97 4.03
CA ASP A 86 -11.14 -10.95 5.08
C ASP A 86 -10.06 -12.04 5.09
N PHE A 87 -9.61 -12.50 3.91
CA PHE A 87 -8.50 -13.46 3.83
C PHE A 87 -7.19 -12.89 4.39
N TRP A 88 -6.88 -11.62 4.08
CA TRP A 88 -5.69 -10.98 4.64
C TRP A 88 -5.81 -10.76 6.15
N SER A 89 -7.01 -10.44 6.63
CA SER A 89 -7.31 -10.34 8.06
C SER A 89 -7.17 -11.68 8.78
N PHE A 90 -7.55 -12.80 8.15
CA PHE A 90 -7.28 -14.15 8.66
C PHE A 90 -5.78 -14.40 8.84
N ILE A 91 -4.96 -14.07 7.84
CA ILE A 91 -3.50 -14.22 7.92
C ILE A 91 -2.95 -13.38 9.08
N ASN A 92 -3.33 -12.11 9.17
CA ASN A 92 -2.87 -11.22 10.25
C ASN A 92 -3.31 -11.71 11.64
N ALA A 93 -4.56 -12.13 11.80
CA ALA A 93 -5.09 -12.65 13.06
C ALA A 93 -4.37 -13.94 13.47
N THR A 94 -4.08 -14.82 12.52
CA THR A 94 -3.30 -16.04 12.76
C THR A 94 -1.88 -15.71 13.23
N LEU A 95 -1.20 -14.77 12.55
CA LEU A 95 0.15 -14.32 12.94
C LEU A 95 0.16 -13.61 14.30
N GLN A 96 -0.92 -12.93 14.68
CA GLN A 96 -1.09 -12.26 15.97
C GLN A 96 -1.64 -13.20 17.07
N ALA A 97 -1.77 -14.51 16.80
CA ALA A 97 -2.32 -15.50 17.72
C ALA A 97 -3.71 -15.15 18.27
N ARG A 98 -4.60 -14.62 17.41
CA ARG A 98 -6.00 -14.30 17.70
C ARG A 98 -6.95 -15.33 17.05
N PRO A 99 -7.20 -16.49 17.71
CA PRO A 99 -7.86 -17.62 17.07
C PRO A 99 -9.33 -17.35 16.71
N GLN A 100 -10.05 -16.59 17.54
CA GLN A 100 -11.45 -16.25 17.26
C GLN A 100 -11.58 -15.42 15.97
N GLU A 101 -10.84 -14.30 15.89
CA GLU A 101 -10.83 -13.44 14.71
C GLU A 101 -10.37 -14.20 13.45
N ALA A 102 -9.38 -15.09 13.58
CA ALA A 102 -8.91 -15.92 12.48
C ALA A 102 -10.02 -16.83 11.94
N VAL A 103 -10.72 -17.56 12.80
CA VAL A 103 -11.81 -18.46 12.38
C VAL A 103 -12.99 -17.69 11.79
N GLU A 104 -13.37 -16.55 12.37
CA GLU A 104 -14.46 -15.71 11.85
C GLU A 104 -14.16 -15.19 10.44
N ASN A 105 -12.96 -14.63 10.24
CA ASN A 105 -12.53 -14.11 8.94
C ASN A 105 -12.40 -15.24 7.89
N LEU A 106 -11.88 -16.40 8.30
CA LEU A 106 -11.77 -17.56 7.41
C LEU A 106 -13.14 -18.11 7.03
N ALA A 107 -14.08 -18.18 7.97
CA ALA A 107 -15.44 -18.64 7.70
C ALA A 107 -16.16 -17.71 6.71
N ARG A 108 -16.10 -16.39 6.92
CA ARG A 108 -16.64 -15.40 5.98
C ARG A 108 -16.02 -15.56 4.60
N PHE A 109 -14.70 -15.66 4.52
CA PHE A 109 -14.01 -15.85 3.25
C PHE A 109 -14.49 -17.09 2.49
N ASN A 110 -14.59 -18.23 3.17
CA ASN A 110 -15.02 -19.48 2.54
C ASN A 110 -16.49 -19.40 2.08
N VAL A 111 -17.38 -18.89 2.93
CA VAL A 111 -18.81 -18.78 2.61
C VAL A 111 -19.04 -17.81 1.45
N ASN A 112 -18.44 -16.62 1.48
CA ASN A 112 -18.57 -15.61 0.41
C ASN A 112 -17.90 -16.07 -0.89
N THR A 113 -16.80 -16.82 -0.81
CA THR A 113 -16.16 -17.38 -2.01
C THR A 113 -17.01 -18.45 -2.67
N ILE A 114 -17.59 -19.37 -1.90
CA ILE A 114 -18.32 -20.53 -2.45
C ILE A 114 -19.77 -20.16 -2.79
N LEU A 115 -20.48 -19.54 -1.84
CA LEU A 115 -21.90 -19.23 -1.98
C LEU A 115 -22.14 -17.81 -2.49
N GLY A 116 -21.25 -16.87 -2.16
CA GLY A 116 -21.28 -15.49 -2.67
C GLY A 116 -20.59 -15.30 -4.02
N LEU A 117 -20.24 -16.38 -4.74
CA LEU A 117 -19.61 -16.32 -6.07
C LEU A 117 -18.29 -15.52 -6.09
N GLY A 118 -17.48 -15.64 -5.04
CA GLY A 118 -16.20 -14.92 -4.91
C GLY A 118 -16.27 -13.66 -4.05
N GLY A 119 -17.46 -13.28 -3.57
CA GLY A 119 -17.70 -12.10 -2.74
C GLY A 119 -19.16 -11.87 -2.44
#